data_AF-A0A6N9BUE9-F1
#
_entry.id   AF-A0A6N9BUE9-F1
#
_cell.length_a   1.000
_cell.length_b   1.000
_cell.length_c   1.000
_cell.angle_alpha   90.00
_cell.angle_beta   90.00
_cell.angle_gamma   90.00
#
_symmetry.space_group_name_H-M   'P 1'
#
loop_
_entity.id
_entity.type
_entity.pdbx_description
1 polymer ?
#
loop_
_entity_poly.entity_id
_entity_poly.type
_entity_poly.pdbx_seq_one_letter_code
_entity_poly.pdbx_strand_id
1 'polypeptide(L)'
;MKTTIDIQDELLERAKRRASETGSSLRAVVEDGLRAVLASPPVENRYTLPDLRVGDPNDPDPLEQYSWPELRELIYGDRGTG
;
A
#
# COMPACT_ATOMS: atom_id res chain seq x y z
N MET A 1 4.44 -9.87 33.69
CA MET A 1 4.89 -11.28 33.68
C MET A 1 6.23 -11.45 32.97
N LYS A 2 6.94 -12.54 33.25
CA LYS A 2 8.09 -12.99 32.45
C LYS A 2 7.56 -14.01 31.43
N THR A 3 7.90 -13.79 30.17
CA THR A 3 7.53 -14.65 29.04
C THR A 3 8.80 -14.99 28.28
N THR A 4 8.89 -16.21 27.78
CA THR A 4 9.93 -16.63 26.85
C THR A 4 9.33 -16.67 25.46
N ILE A 5 9.96 -16.01 24.50
CA ILE A 5 9.54 -15.96 23.10
C ILE A 5 10.73 -16.35 22.23
N ASP A 6 10.45 -16.99 21.10
CA ASP A 6 11.44 -17.22 20.06
C ASP A 6 11.56 -15.94 19.21
N ILE A 7 12.79 -15.50 18.93
CA ILE A 7 13.08 -14.28 18.19
C ILE A 7 14.35 -14.49 17.37
N GLN A 8 14.35 -14.01 16.12
CA GLN A 8 15.53 -14.06 15.27
C GLN A 8 16.67 -13.25 15.89
N ASP A 9 17.89 -13.79 15.84
CA ASP A 9 19.08 -13.17 16.43
C ASP A 9 19.31 -11.75 15.89
N GLU A 10 19.12 -11.55 14.59
CA GLU A 10 19.25 -10.24 13.96
C GLU A 10 18.25 -9.20 14.48
N LEU A 11 17.05 -9.61 14.90
CA LEU A 11 16.05 -8.73 15.49
C LEU A 11 16.40 -8.43 16.95
N LEU A 12 16.89 -9.43 17.69
CA LEU A 12 17.37 -9.25 19.05
C LEU A 12 18.53 -8.25 19.13
N GLU A 13 19.51 -8.35 18.22
CA GLU A 13 20.65 -7.43 18.16
C GLU A 13 20.22 -6.00 17.82
N ARG A 14 19.26 -5.85 16.89
CA ARG A 14 18.66 -4.54 16.59
C ARG A 14 17.97 -3.94 17.82
N ALA A 15 17.21 -4.75 18.55
CA ALA A 15 16.50 -4.29 19.75
C ALA A 15 17.47 -3.90 20.89
N LYS A 16 18.56 -4.66 21.09
CA LYS A 16 19.62 -4.31 22.06
C LYS A 16 20.31 -3.00 21.72
N ARG A 17 20.67 -2.82 20.44
CA ARG A 17 21.29 -1.58 19.97
C ARG A 17 20.35 -0.39 20.20
N ARG A 18 19.08 -0.53 19.82
CA ARG A 18 18.06 0.50 20.06
C ARG A 18 17.97 0.86 21.54
N ALA A 19 17.92 -0.14 22.43
CA ALA A 19 17.87 0.07 23.87
C ALA A 19 19.09 0.85 24.39
N SER A 20 20.28 0.52 23.90
CA SER A 20 21.52 1.24 24.24
C SER A 20 21.49 2.70 23.76
N GLU A 21 21.07 2.93 22.52
CA GLU A 21 21.00 4.28 21.92
C GLU A 21 20.00 5.18 22.65
N THR A 22 18.88 4.63 23.12
CA THR A 22 17.82 5.39 23.82
C THR A 22 17.96 5.39 25.33
N GLY A 23 18.99 4.76 25.90
CA GLY A 23 19.16 4.64 27.34
C GLY A 23 18.02 3.85 28.02
N SER A 24 17.38 2.94 27.30
CA SER A 24 16.26 2.12 27.79
C SER A 24 16.67 0.66 27.99
N SER A 25 15.79 -0.14 28.59
CA SER A 25 16.02 -1.59 28.67
C SER A 25 15.53 -2.30 27.41
N LEU A 26 16.09 -3.47 27.11
CA LEU A 26 15.57 -4.35 26.05
C LEU A 26 14.09 -4.69 26.28
N ARG A 27 13.69 -4.89 27.55
CA ARG A 27 12.30 -5.14 27.92
C ARG A 27 11.39 -3.98 27.49
N ALA A 28 11.80 -2.73 27.75
CA ALA A 28 11.02 -1.56 27.36
C ALA A 28 10.86 -1.48 25.84
N VAL A 29 11.93 -1.71 25.06
CA VAL A 29 11.86 -1.73 23.59
C VAL A 29 10.87 -2.78 23.08
N VAL A 30 10.91 -3.99 23.66
CA VAL A 30 9.98 -5.08 23.29
C VAL A 30 8.54 -4.75 23.67
N GLU A 31 8.29 -4.23 24.87
CA GLU A 31 6.95 -3.86 25.32
C GLU A 31 6.36 -2.69 24.52
N ASP A 32 7.18 -1.70 24.17
CA ASP A 32 6.76 -0.56 23.36
C ASP A 32 6.43 -0.98 21.93
N GLY A 33 7.24 -1.84 21.34
CA GLY A 33 6.96 -2.43 20.03
C GLY A 33 5.64 -3.21 20.03
N LEU A 34 5.42 -4.06 21.04
CA LEU A 34 4.17 -4.81 21.18
C LEU A 34 2.96 -3.87 21.36
N ARG A 35 3.10 -2.82 22.18
CA ARG A 35 2.04 -1.82 22.38
C ARG A 35 1.70 -1.08 21.10
N ALA A 36 2.69 -0.71 20.30
CA ALA A 36 2.48 -0.04 19.01
C ALA A 36 1.70 -0.93 18.02
N VAL A 37 2.03 -2.21 17.96
CA VAL A 37 1.31 -3.19 17.11
C VAL A 37 -0.14 -3.36 17.59
N LEU A 38 -0.37 -3.48 18.89
CA LEU A 38 -1.72 -3.67 19.45
C LEU A 38 -2.59 -2.41 19.38
N ALA A 39 -1.99 -1.22 19.40
CA ALA A 39 -2.69 0.05 19.29
C ALA A 39 -3.04 0.42 17.84
N SER A 40 -2.35 -0.17 16.87
CA SER A 40 -2.61 0.09 15.45
C SER A 40 -3.88 -0.67 15.04
N PRO A 41 -4.94 0.02 14.58
CA PRO A 41 -6.06 -0.68 13.96
C PRO A 41 -5.54 -1.49 12.77
N PRO A 42 -6.15 -2.64 12.44
CA PRO A 42 -5.79 -3.36 11.23
C PRO A 42 -5.87 -2.36 10.06
N VAL A 43 -4.75 -2.18 9.36
CA VAL A 43 -4.72 -1.31 8.18
C VAL A 43 -5.57 -2.02 7.14
N GLU A 44 -6.84 -1.64 7.04
CA GLU A 44 -7.64 -1.92 5.86
C GLU A 44 -7.03 -1.13 4.73
N ASN A 45 -5.99 -1.70 4.10
CA ASN A 45 -5.36 -1.11 2.93
C ASN A 45 -6.26 -1.38 1.70
N ARG A 46 -7.53 -0.99 1.78
CA ARG A 46 -8.45 -1.05 0.66
C ARG A 46 -8.11 0.14 -0.23
N TYR A 47 -7.32 -0.12 -1.26
CA TYR A 47 -7.05 0.84 -2.30
C TYR A 47 -8.38 1.42 -2.82
N THR A 48 -8.54 2.73 -2.69
CA THR A 48 -9.65 3.47 -3.28
C THR A 48 -9.14 4.09 -4.57
N LEU A 49 -9.78 3.76 -5.70
CA LEU A 49 -9.42 4.35 -6.99
C LEU A 49 -9.69 5.87 -6.92
N PRO A 50 -8.70 6.74 -7.15
CA PRO A 50 -8.96 8.16 -7.25
C PRO A 50 -9.88 8.42 -8.44
N ASP A 51 -10.76 9.40 -8.31
CA ASP A 51 -11.56 9.86 -9.45
C ASP A 51 -10.63 10.59 -10.42
N LEU A 52 -10.41 9.96 -11.58
CA LEU A 52 -9.56 10.46 -12.66
C LEU A 52 -10.37 10.59 -13.97
N ARG A 53 -11.68 10.77 -13.86
CA ARG A 53 -12.54 11.04 -15.01
C ARG A 53 -12.15 12.37 -15.66
N VAL A 54 -12.25 12.43 -16.99
CA VAL A 54 -11.99 13.63 -17.80
C VAL A 54 -13.23 13.88 -18.66
N GLY A 55 -13.76 15.11 -18.61
CA GLY A 55 -14.99 15.51 -19.31
C GLY A 55 -16.19 15.70 -18.38
N ASP A 56 -17.33 16.10 -18.94
CA ASP A 56 -18.62 16.16 -18.24
C ASP A 56 -19.39 14.83 -18.41
N PRO A 57 -19.80 14.15 -17.34
CA PRO A 57 -20.60 12.92 -17.42
C PRO A 57 -21.96 13.07 -18.12
N ASN A 58 -22.44 14.31 -18.31
CA ASN A 58 -23.71 14.60 -18.97
C ASN A 58 -23.55 14.91 -20.46
N ASP A 59 -22.33 14.99 -20.97
CA ASP A 59 -22.11 15.17 -22.40
C ASP A 59 -22.46 13.86 -23.15
N PRO A 60 -22.97 13.96 -24.39
CA PRO A 60 -23.21 12.79 -25.24
C PRO A 60 -21.91 12.01 -25.43
N ASP A 61 -21.94 10.69 -25.27
CA ASP A 61 -20.77 9.84 -25.52
C ASP A 61 -20.51 9.76 -27.03
N PRO A 62 -19.44 10.38 -27.55
CA PRO A 62 -19.13 10.36 -28.98
C PRO A 62 -18.76 8.96 -29.47
N LEU A 63 -18.52 8.00 -28.57
CA LEU A 63 -18.16 6.62 -28.91
C LEU A 63 -19.39 5.75 -29.22
N GLU A 64 -20.60 6.16 -28.82
CA GLU A 64 -21.85 5.39 -29.06
C GLU A 64 -22.15 5.17 -30.54
N GLN A 65 -21.67 6.07 -31.41
CA GLN A 65 -21.89 6.01 -32.86
C GLN A 65 -21.00 4.98 -33.58
N TYR A 66 -20.00 4.42 -32.89
CA TYR A 66 -19.05 3.48 -33.49
C TYR A 66 -19.39 2.03 -33.18
N SER A 67 -19.26 1.17 -34.18
CA SER A 67 -19.24 -0.26 -33.97
C SER A 67 -17.93 -0.70 -33.29
N TRP A 68 -17.96 -1.86 -32.63
CA TRP A 68 -16.76 -2.41 -31.96
C TRP A 68 -15.52 -2.51 -32.87
N PRO A 69 -15.63 -2.97 -34.14
CA PRO A 69 -14.48 -2.95 -35.05
C PRO A 69 -13.90 -1.55 -35.29
N GLU A 70 -14.74 -0.52 -35.44
CA GLU A 70 -14.31 0.86 -35.67
C GLU A 70 -13.65 1.46 -34.42
N LEU A 71 -14.19 1.19 -33.22
CA LEU A 71 -13.56 1.59 -31.95
C LEU A 71 -12.18 0.95 -31.78
N ARG A 72 -12.07 -0.34 -32.11
CA ARG A 72 -10.79 -1.05 -32.03
C ARG A 72 -9.76 -0.44 -32.97
N GLU A 73 -10.15 -0.09 -34.19
CA GLU A 73 -9.28 0.60 -35.15
C GLU A 73 -8.89 2.00 -34.66
N LEU A 74 -9.80 2.75 -34.07
CA LEU A 74 -9.51 4.09 -33.52
C LEU A 74 -8.48 4.04 -32.37
N ILE A 75 -8.59 3.06 -31.48
CA ILE A 75 -7.73 2.95 -30.27
C ILE A 75 -6.37 2.32 -30.59
N TYR A 76 -6.33 1.37 -31.53
CA TYR A 76 -5.15 0.54 -31.79
C TYR A 76 -4.58 0.65 -33.21
N GLY A 77 -5.35 1.15 -34.17
CA GLY A 77 -5.00 1.20 -35.60
C GLY A 77 -3.94 2.24 -35.97
N ASP A 78 -3.82 3.33 -35.22
CA ASP A 78 -2.82 4.37 -35.48
C ASP A 78 -1.41 4.04 -34.93
N ARG A 79 -1.11 2.75 -34.72
CA ARG A 79 0.23 2.27 -34.36
C ARG A 79 0.80 1.37 -35.45
N GLY A 80 1.00 1.93 -36.65
CA GLY A 80 1.89 1.30 -37.64
C GLY A 80 1.63 1.64 -39.09
N THR A 81 2.06 2.82 -39.54
CA THR A 81 2.71 2.99 -40.86
C THR A 81 3.65 4.20 -40.79
N GLY A 82 4.93 3.91 -40.56
CA GLY A 82 6.05 4.75 -41.01
C GLY A 82 6.67 4.12 -42.24
#